data_AF-A0A2J6X4A2-F1
#
_entry.id   AF-A0A2J6X4A2-F1
#
_cell.length_a   1.000
_cell.length_b   1.000
_cell.length_c   1.000
_cell.angle_alpha   90.00
_cell.angle_beta   90.00
_cell.angle_gamma   90.00
#
_symmetry.space_group_name_H-M   'P 1'
#
loop_
_entity.id
_entity.type
_entity.pdbx_description
1 polymer ?
#
loop_
_entity_poly.entity_id
_entity_poly.type
_entity_poly.pdbx_seq_one_letter_code
_entity_poly.pdbx_strand_id
1 'polypeptide(L)' 'MRDYEISKNAKLMKIDKIASNFGIPLDSLMLYGDYVAKIDHRLLKSIDRIQGKLVLVTGMTPTPHGEGKTTTTIGLTDA' A
#
# COMPACT_ATOMS: atom_id res chain seq x y z
N MET A 1 -14.75 16.79 10.08
CA MET A 1 -13.82 16.64 8.94
C MET A 1 -14.17 15.32 8.27
N ARG A 2 -14.39 15.32 6.95
CA ARG A 2 -14.74 14.10 6.18
C ARG A 2 -13.49 13.44 5.61
N ASP A 3 -13.52 12.13 5.34
CA ASP A 3 -12.36 11.39 4.80
C ASP A 3 -11.77 12.00 3.53
N TYR A 4 -12.62 12.51 2.64
CA TYR A 4 -12.19 13.23 1.45
C TYR A 4 -11.37 14.49 1.76
N GLU A 5 -11.73 15.23 2.80
CA GLU A 5 -11.02 16.43 3.23
C GLU A 5 -9.67 16.06 3.84
N ILE A 6 -9.59 14.94 4.56
CA ILE A 6 -8.32 14.38 5.06
C ILE A 6 -7.42 14.00 3.88
N SER A 7 -7.96 13.26 2.91
CA SER A 7 -7.23 12.83 1.71
C SER A 7 -6.67 14.01 0.91
N LYS A 8 -7.47 15.07 0.69
CA LYS A 8 -7.01 16.26 -0.05
C LYS A 8 -5.88 17.03 0.63
N ASN A 9 -5.82 16.98 1.96
CA ASN A 9 -4.81 17.69 2.75
C ASN A 9 -3.56 16.84 3.01
N ALA A 10 -3.55 15.57 2.60
CA ALA A 10 -2.42 14.68 2.78
C ALA A 10 -1.21 15.14 1.94
N LYS A 11 -0.04 15.19 2.57
CA LYS A 11 1.23 15.45 1.87
C LYS A 11 1.77 14.14 1.31
N LEU A 12 1.49 13.90 0.02
CA LEU A 12 1.91 12.68 -0.66
C LEU A 12 3.42 12.70 -0.96
N MET A 13 4.07 11.56 -0.71
CA MET A 13 5.42 11.29 -1.18
C MET A 13 5.35 10.68 -2.59
N LYS A 14 6.24 11.10 -3.50
CA LYS A 14 6.32 10.50 -4.84
C LYS A 14 6.59 9.00 -4.74
N ILE A 15 5.94 8.24 -5.61
CA ILE A 15 5.92 6.77 -5.52
C ILE A 15 7.28 6.13 -5.77
N ASP A 16 8.14 6.78 -6.56
CA ASP A 16 9.53 6.38 -6.80
C ASP A 16 10.38 6.41 -5.52
N LYS A 17 10.20 7.43 -4.67
CA LYS A 17 10.87 7.54 -3.37
C LYS A 17 10.40 6.44 -2.41
N ILE A 18 9.10 6.15 -2.39
CA ILE A 18 8.55 5.05 -1.58
C ILE A 18 9.14 3.72 -2.04
N ALA A 19 9.13 3.44 -3.35
CA ALA A 19 9.65 2.21 -3.94
C ALA A 19 11.14 2.00 -3.62
N SER A 20 11.94 3.08 -3.66
CA SER A 20 13.36 3.03 -3.31
C SER A 20 13.61 2.56 -1.86
N ASN A 21 12.73 2.90 -0.91
CA ASN A 21 12.85 2.45 0.48
C ASN A 21 12.66 0.93 0.64
N PHE A 22 11.97 0.30 -0.32
CA PHE A 22 11.75 -1.15 -0.35
C PHE A 22 12.70 -1.87 -1.32
N GLY A 23 13.74 -1.19 -1.80
CA GLY A 23 14.72 -1.78 -2.74
C GLY A 23 14.14 -2.10 -4.11
N ILE A 24 13.03 -1.46 -4.51
CA ILE A 24 12.43 -1.65 -5.83
C ILE A 24 13.14 -0.71 -6.83
N PRO A 25 13.82 -1.25 -7.85
CA PRO A 25 14.52 -0.45 -8.86
C PRO A 25 13.56 0.41 -9.71
N LEU A 26 14.02 1.60 -10.13
CA LEU A 26 13.23 2.55 -10.92
C LEU A 26 12.82 1.99 -12.30
N ASP A 27 13.70 1.23 -12.94
CA ASP A 27 13.45 0.56 -14.22
C ASP A 27 12.35 -0.52 -14.15
N SER A 28 12.04 -0.97 -12.94
CA SER A 28 10.96 -1.91 -12.66
C SER A 28 9.62 -1.21 -12.34
N LEU A 29 9.57 0.12 -12.38
CA LEU A 29 8.35 0.90 -12.15
C LEU A 29 7.76 1.41 -13.47
N MET A 30 6.47 1.15 -13.66
CA MET A 30 5.66 1.77 -14.71
C MET A 30 4.81 2.86 -14.06
N LEU A 31 5.26 4.11 -14.16
CA LEU A 31 4.62 5.26 -13.51
C LEU A 31 3.29 5.66 -14.19
N TYR A 32 2.31 6.02 -13.37
CA TYR A 32 1.03 6.60 -13.75
C TYR A 32 0.85 7.92 -12.98
N GLY A 33 1.56 8.96 -13.45
CA GLY A 33 1.74 10.19 -12.68
C GLY A 33 2.77 10.02 -11.55
N ASP A 34 2.77 10.95 -10.60
CA ASP A 34 3.81 11.04 -9.55
C ASP A 34 3.60 10.08 -8.37
N TYR A 35 2.37 9.59 -8.15
CA TYR A 35 1.96 8.93 -6.90
C TYR A 35 1.44 7.51 -7.07
N VAL A 36 1.38 7.01 -8.31
CA VAL A 36 0.91 5.66 -8.63
C VAL A 36 1.86 5.01 -9.62
N ALA A 37 2.17 3.74 -9.40
CA ALA A 37 2.99 2.95 -10.31
C ALA A 37 2.53 1.49 -10.32
N LYS A 38 2.75 0.78 -11.42
CA LYS A 38 2.77 -0.68 -11.44
C LYS A 38 4.22 -1.16 -11.28
N ILE A 39 4.40 -2.27 -10.59
CA ILE A 39 5.69 -2.96 -10.49
C ILE A 39 5.75 -4.04 -11.56
N ASP A 40 6.85 -4.11 -12.29
CA ASP A 40 7.09 -5.17 -13.26
C ASP A 40 7.27 -6.52 -12.55
N HIS A 41 6.34 -7.45 -12.81
CA HIS A 41 6.37 -8.79 -12.23
C HIS A 41 7.65 -9.59 -12.54
N ARG A 42 8.40 -9.23 -13.60
CA ARG A 42 9.68 -9.89 -13.94
C ARG A 42 10.72 -9.73 -12.82
N LEU A 43 10.61 -8.69 -11.99
CA LEU A 43 11.44 -8.48 -10.81
C LEU A 43 11.38 -9.68 -9.84
N LEU A 44 10.25 -10.40 -9.78
CA LEU A 44 10.07 -11.57 -8.91
C LEU A 44 11.00 -12.75 -9.26
N LYS A 45 11.64 -12.72 -10.45
CA LYS A 45 12.60 -13.73 -10.91
C LYS A 45 14.02 -13.46 -10.43
N SER A 46 14.35 -12.22 -10.05
CA SER A 46 15.71 -11.80 -9.70
C SER A 46 15.94 -11.58 -8.21
N ILE A 47 14.88 -11.62 -7.40
CA ILE A 47 14.97 -11.47 -5.94
C ILE A 47 15.12 -12.81 -5.24
N ASP A 48 16.08 -12.89 -4.33
CA ASP A 48 16.20 -14.00 -3.39
C ASP A 48 15.12 -13.85 -2.32
N ARG A 49 14.31 -14.91 -2.12
CA ARG A 49 13.02 -14.78 -1.42
C ARG A 49 13.17 -15.05 0.07
N ILE A 50 13.15 -13.99 0.86
CA ILE A 50 12.80 -14.08 2.28
C ILE A 50 11.29 -13.83 2.39
N GLN A 51 10.52 -14.85 2.75
CA GLN A 51 9.08 -14.68 2.99
C GLN A 51 8.85 -13.91 4.28
N GLY A 52 8.14 -12.78 4.17
CA GLY A 52 7.64 -12.04 5.33
C GLY A 52 6.55 -12.82 6.08
N LYS A 53 6.08 -12.25 7.19
CA LYS A 53 4.92 -12.80 7.92
C LYS A 53 3.63 -12.44 7.20
N LEU A 54 2.72 -13.41 7.09
CA LEU A 54 1.37 -13.19 6.55
C LEU A 54 0.40 -13.00 7.71
N VAL A 55 -0.26 -11.83 7.76
CA VAL A 55 -1.32 -11.52 8.72
C VAL A 55 -2.63 -11.37 7.98
N LEU A 56 -3.61 -12.21 8.30
CA LEU A 56 -4.96 -12.15 7.74
C LEU A 56 -5.86 -11.33 8.67
N VAL A 57 -6.35 -10.19 8.18
CA VAL A 57 -7.35 -9.38 8.88
C VAL A 57 -8.74 -9.77 8.38
N THR A 58 -9.60 -10.22 9.30
CA THR A 58 -11.00 -10.58 9.03
C THR A 58 -11.96 -9.79 9.91
N GLY A 59 -13.25 -9.86 9.62
CA GLY A 59 -14.32 -9.24 10.41
C GLY A 59 -15.50 -10.20 10.59
N MET A 60 -16.42 -9.84 11.48
CA MET A 60 -17.71 -10.52 11.58
C MET A 60 -18.57 -10.28 10.33
N THR A 61 -19.71 -10.97 10.25
CA THR A 61 -20.73 -10.73 9.20
C THR A 61 -21.07 -9.23 9.12
N PRO A 62 -21.09 -8.62 7.93
CA PRO A 62 -21.37 -7.19 7.79
C PRO A 62 -22.71 -6.79 8.40
N THR A 63 -22.72 -5.61 9.01
CA THR A 63 -23.88 -4.95 9.61
C THR A 63 -24.02 -3.53 9.04
N PRO A 64 -25.19 -2.89 9.18
CA PRO A 64 -25.37 -1.51 8.74
C PRO A 64 -24.47 -0.48 9.44
N HIS A 65 -23.91 -0.81 10.61
CA HIS A 65 -23.05 0.10 11.37
C HIS A 65 -21.61 0.15 10.82
N GLY A 66 -21.20 -0.85 10.04
CA GLY A 66 -19.85 -0.99 9.51
C GLY A 66 -18.83 -1.46 10.55
N GLU A 67 -17.95 -2.37 10.14
CA GLU A 67 -17.02 -3.06 11.04
C GLU A 67 -15.61 -2.46 11.01
N GLY A 68 -15.36 -1.49 10.12
CA GLY A 68 -14.06 -0.81 10.04
C GLY A 68 -12.89 -1.69 9.58
N LYS A 69 -13.13 -2.90 9.06
CA LYS A 69 -12.09 -3.89 8.67
C LYS A 69 -10.93 -3.27 7.87
N THR A 70 -11.24 -2.51 6.81
CA THR A 70 -10.21 -1.89 5.95
C THR A 70 -9.44 -0.80 6.69
N THR A 71 -10.12 0.03 7.48
CA THR A 71 -9.49 1.06 8.32
C THR A 71 -8.50 0.42 9.30
N THR A 72 -8.88 -0.71 9.92
CA THR A 72 -8.00 -1.48 10.81
C THR A 72 -6.83 -2.10 10.06
N THR A 73 -7.03 -2.63 8.84
CA THR A 73 -5.93 -3.17 8.03
C THR A 73 -4.87 -2.11 7.71
N ILE A 74 -5.29 -0.90 7.32
CA ILE A 74 -4.37 0.21 7.05
C ILE A 74 -3.69 0.67 8.35
N GLY A 75 -4.45 0.89 9.43
CA GLY A 75 -3.90 1.31 10.72
C GLY A 75 -2.91 0.30 11.34
N LEU A 76 -3.13 -1.00 11.14
CA LEU A 76 -2.18 -2.05 11.55
C LEU A 76 -0.87 -1.99 10.74
N THR A 77 -0.90 -1.49 9.51
CA THR A 77 0.29 -1.34 8.66
C THR A 77 1.09 -0.08 9.02
N ASP A 78 0.42 0.94 9.57
CA ASP A 78 1.03 2.22 9.96
C ASP A 78 1.63 2.21 11.39
N ALA A 79 1.16 1.33 12.27
CA ALA A 79 1.55 1.24 13.69
C ALA A 79 2.93 0.58 13.91
#